data_AF-A0AAU2ZUI8-F1
#
_entry.id   AF-A0AAU2ZUI8-F1
#
_cell.length_a   1.000
_cell.length_b   1.000
_cell.length_c   1.000
_cell.angle_alpha   90.00
_cell.angle_beta   90.00
_cell.angle_gamma   90.00
#
_symmetry.space_group_name_H-M   'P 1'
#
loop_
_entity.id
_entity.type
_entity.pdbx_description
1 polymer ?
#
loop_
_entity_poly.entity_id
_entity_poly.type
_entity_poly.pdbx_seq_one_letter_code
_entity_poly.pdbx_strand_id
1 'polypeptide(L)'
;MSGIGPTICGPHPGYGLRVRLDHAKAKTLAAADFACPCGRPAEDALGYEAVESLVIRAERHIRDECPNSHVRKAAALRSARRAQQASRRRK
;
A
#
# COMPACT_ATOMS: atom_id res chain seq x y z
N MET A 1 19.49 -3.66 -2.28
CA MET A 1 19.55 -2.27 -2.77
C MET A 1 18.34 -1.56 -2.23
N SER A 2 18.51 -0.79 -1.16
CA SER A 2 17.46 0.02 -0.55
C SER A 2 17.26 1.25 -1.43
N GLY A 3 16.08 1.40 -2.02
CA GLY A 3 15.72 2.51 -2.89
C GLY A 3 15.87 3.86 -2.20
N ILE A 4 16.13 4.89 -3.00
CA ILE A 4 16.34 6.27 -2.59
C ILE A 4 14.95 6.87 -2.27
N GLY A 5 14.33 6.40 -1.18
CA GLY A 5 13.00 6.79 -0.76
C GLY A 5 12.74 6.38 0.69
N PRO A 6 11.86 7.10 1.40
CA PRO A 6 11.81 7.08 2.84
C PRO A 6 11.23 5.76 3.28
N THR A 7 12.02 4.94 3.97
CA THR A 7 11.49 3.88 4.80
C THR A 7 10.63 4.53 5.90
N ILE A 8 9.33 4.73 5.65
CA ILE A 8 8.37 5.45 6.50
C ILE A 8 8.37 4.85 7.93
N CYS A 9 8.93 3.66 8.13
CA CYS A 9 9.12 2.98 9.41
C CYS A 9 10.53 2.38 9.63
N GLY A 10 11.59 2.91 9.03
CA GLY A 10 12.99 2.47 9.24
C GLY A 10 13.47 1.32 8.33
N PRO A 11 14.75 0.90 8.43
CA PRO A 11 15.46 0.15 7.37
C PRO A 11 14.88 -1.25 7.05
N HIS A 12 14.10 -1.82 7.95
CA HIS A 12 13.43 -3.11 7.77
C HIS A 12 11.93 -2.97 8.03
N PRO A 13 11.23 -2.20 7.19
CA PRO A 13 9.87 -1.85 7.50
C PRO A 13 9.03 -3.09 7.14
N GLY A 14 8.34 -3.68 8.11
CA GLY A 14 7.60 -4.95 7.96
C GLY A 14 6.57 -4.96 6.81
N TYR A 15 5.94 -6.09 6.54
CA TYR A 15 5.07 -6.24 5.36
C TYR A 15 3.84 -5.33 5.36
N GLY A 16 3.48 -4.83 4.17
CA GLY A 16 2.31 -4.00 3.94
C GLY A 16 2.61 -2.78 3.06
N LEU A 17 1.55 -2.05 2.75
CA LEU A 17 1.60 -0.74 2.11
C LEU A 17 1.50 0.33 3.18
N ARG A 18 2.45 1.27 3.19
CA ARG A 18 2.46 2.45 4.05
C ARG A 18 2.45 3.69 3.17
N VAL A 19 1.63 4.66 3.54
CA VAL A 19 1.51 5.93 2.81
C VAL A 19 1.57 7.05 3.84
N ARG A 20 2.42 8.04 3.61
CA ARG A 20 2.50 9.28 4.37
C ARG A 20 2.10 10.43 3.46
N LEU A 21 1.07 11.15 3.89
CA LEU A 21 0.61 12.39 3.25
C LEU A 21 0.83 13.51 4.26
N ASP A 22 1.99 14.15 4.22
CA ASP A 22 2.40 15.11 5.25
C ASP A 22 1.50 16.36 5.30
N HIS A 23 0.96 16.80 4.15
CA HIS A 23 -0.01 17.89 4.14
C HIS A 23 -0.93 17.84 2.91
N ALA A 24 -2.24 18.10 3.08
CA ALA A 24 -3.24 18.00 2.01
C ALA A 24 -2.95 18.91 0.80
N LYS A 25 -2.25 20.03 1.02
CA LYS A 25 -1.83 20.96 -0.05
C LYS A 25 -0.41 20.71 -0.57
N ALA A 26 0.42 19.95 0.15
CA ALA A 26 1.81 19.68 -0.24
C ALA A 26 1.92 18.28 -0.84
N LYS A 27 1.30 18.10 -2.01
CA LYS A 27 1.31 16.85 -2.79
C LYS A 27 2.73 16.34 -3.10
N THR A 28 3.71 17.23 -3.16
CA THR A 28 5.13 16.91 -3.36
C THR A 28 5.77 16.17 -2.18
N LEU A 29 5.17 16.25 -0.98
CA LEU A 29 5.66 15.58 0.23
C LEU A 29 5.01 14.21 0.47
N ALA A 30 4.24 13.70 -0.50
CA ALA A 30 3.71 12.35 -0.42
C ALA A 30 4.85 11.33 -0.50
N ALA A 31 4.78 10.31 0.35
CA ALA A 31 5.73 9.22 0.38
C ALA A 31 5.00 7.90 0.58
N ALA A 32 5.49 6.80 0.01
CA ALA A 32 4.94 5.47 0.24
C ALA A 32 5.98 4.36 0.11
N ASP A 33 5.78 3.30 0.88
CA ASP A 33 6.55 2.05 0.81
C ASP A 33 5.63 0.86 0.71
N PHE A 34 6.04 -0.13 -0.07
CA PHE A 34 5.37 -1.41 -0.17
C PHE A 34 6.35 -2.58 -0.05
N ALA A 35 6.03 -3.51 0.84
CA ALA A 35 6.72 -4.80 0.94
C ALA A 35 5.70 -5.93 1.12
N CYS A 36 5.95 -7.08 0.49
CA CYS A 36 5.06 -8.25 0.52
C CYS A 36 5.84 -9.50 0.97
N PRO A 37 5.25 -10.40 1.79
CA PRO A 37 5.93 -11.62 2.23
C PRO A 37 6.13 -12.66 1.13
N CYS A 38 5.65 -12.39 -0.09
CA CYS A 38 5.83 -13.29 -1.24
C CYS A 38 7.21 -13.22 -1.88
N GLY A 39 8.13 -12.39 -1.37
CA GLY A 39 9.47 -12.23 -1.92
C GLY A 39 9.56 -11.27 -3.13
N ARG A 40 8.47 -10.59 -3.48
CA ARG A 40 8.51 -9.50 -4.47
C ARG A 40 9.44 -8.38 -3.97
N PRO A 41 10.25 -7.77 -4.85
CA PRO A 41 11.08 -6.62 -4.47
C PRO A 41 10.25 -5.55 -3.77
N ALA A 42 10.80 -4.99 -2.71
CA ALA A 42 10.20 -3.83 -2.06
C ALA A 42 10.21 -2.64 -3.02
N GLU A 43 9.15 -1.85 -2.99
CA GLU A 43 9.00 -0.64 -3.81
C GLU A 43 8.77 0.56 -2.89
N ASP A 44 9.40 1.67 -3.22
CA ASP A 44 9.24 2.97 -2.60
C ASP A 44 8.84 4.02 -3.66
N ALA A 45 8.10 5.05 -3.23
CA ALA A 45 7.68 6.14 -4.10
C ALA A 45 7.65 7.48 -3.35
N LEU A 46 8.03 8.54 -4.06
CA LEU A 46 8.01 9.93 -3.60
C LEU A 46 7.22 10.80 -4.57
N GLY A 47 6.42 11.72 -4.03
CA GLY A 47 5.52 12.58 -4.79
C GLY A 47 4.17 11.91 -5.07
N TYR A 48 3.13 12.74 -5.16
CA TYR A 48 1.74 12.28 -5.15
C TYR A 48 1.40 11.27 -6.26
N GLU A 49 1.78 11.55 -7.51
CA GLU A 49 1.47 10.68 -8.66
C GLU A 49 2.17 9.33 -8.56
N ALA A 50 3.43 9.32 -8.14
CA ALA A 50 4.20 8.09 -7.95
C ALA A 50 3.62 7.26 -6.79
N VAL A 51 3.23 7.92 -5.70
CA VAL A 51 2.57 7.29 -4.54
C VAL A 51 1.22 6.70 -4.95
N GLU A 52 0.40 7.43 -5.70
CA GLU A 52 -0.88 6.93 -6.21
C GLU A 52 -0.69 5.70 -7.10
N SER A 53 0.28 5.77 -8.02
CA SER A 53 0.64 4.65 -8.89
C SER A 53 1.12 3.44 -8.09
N LEU A 54 1.94 3.65 -7.05
CA LEU A 54 2.41 2.59 -6.16
C LEU A 54 1.25 1.94 -5.41
N VAL A 55 0.32 2.73 -4.87
CA VAL A 55 -0.86 2.23 -4.14
C VAL A 55 -1.69 1.32 -5.04
N ILE A 56 -1.96 1.75 -6.28
CA ILE A 56 -2.73 0.96 -7.25
C ILE A 56 -2.03 -0.37 -7.57
N ARG A 57 -0.72 -0.34 -7.84
CA ARG A 57 0.07 -1.56 -8.11
C ARG A 57 0.12 -2.49 -6.90
N ALA A 58 0.32 -1.95 -5.71
CA ALA A 58 0.34 -2.72 -4.46
C ALA A 58 -1.02 -3.38 -4.18
N GLU A 59 -2.12 -2.66 -4.36
CA GLU A 59 -3.47 -3.23 -4.18
C GLU A 59 -3.75 -4.34 -5.21
N ARG A 60 -3.43 -4.14 -6.48
CA ARG A 60 -3.54 -5.17 -7.53
C ARG A 60 -2.71 -6.40 -7.19
N HIS A 61 -1.46 -6.20 -6.79
CA HIS A 61 -0.59 -7.30 -6.41
C HIS A 61 -1.17 -8.11 -5.24
N ILE A 62 -1.55 -7.46 -4.14
CA ILE A 62 -2.04 -8.14 -2.93
C ILE A 62 -3.38 -8.87 -3.20
N ARG A 63 -4.23 -8.31 -4.07
CA ARG A 63 -5.55 -8.89 -4.37
C ARG A 63 -5.48 -10.03 -5.38
N ASP A 64 -4.79 -9.81 -6.50
CA ASP A 64 -4.94 -10.62 -7.71
C ASP A 64 -3.70 -11.46 -8.01
N GLU A 65 -2.49 -10.92 -7.80
CA GLU A 65 -1.25 -11.53 -8.31
C GLU A 65 -0.43 -12.27 -7.25
N CYS A 66 -0.55 -11.90 -5.98
CA CYS A 66 0.34 -12.38 -4.92
C CYS A 66 0.20 -13.90 -4.78
N PRO A 67 1.27 -14.70 -4.88
CA PRO A 67 1.17 -16.16 -4.82
C PRO A 67 0.75 -16.66 -3.43
N ASN A 68 1.00 -15.88 -2.37
CA ASN A 68 0.64 -16.22 -1.01
C ASN A 68 -0.89 -16.08 -0.79
N SER A 69 -1.56 -17.22 -0.62
CA SER A 69 -3.02 -17.30 -0.42
C SER A 69 -3.50 -16.57 0.84
N HIS A 70 -2.69 -16.50 1.89
CA HIS A 70 -3.03 -15.75 3.11
C HIS A 70 -3.11 -14.25 2.85
N VAL A 71 -2.19 -13.72 2.03
CA VAL A 71 -2.19 -12.30 1.64
C VAL A 71 -3.44 -11.96 0.84
N ARG A 72 -3.78 -12.78 -0.17
CA ARG A 72 -5.00 -12.62 -0.98
C ARG A 72 -6.27 -12.71 -0.12
N LYS A 73 -6.36 -13.70 0.77
CA LYS A 73 -7.49 -13.87 1.69
C LYS A 73 -7.65 -12.65 2.60
N ALA A 74 -6.57 -12.15 3.19
CA ALA A 74 -6.60 -10.94 4.01
C ALA A 74 -7.04 -9.71 3.20
N ALA A 75 -6.61 -9.58 1.94
CA ALA A 75 -7.03 -8.53 1.04
C ALA A 75 -8.54 -8.58 0.76
N ALA A 76 -9.06 -9.76 0.45
CA ALA A 76 -10.49 -9.99 0.22
C ALA A 76 -11.33 -9.62 1.44
N LEU A 77 -10.90 -10.01 2.65
CA LEU A 77 -11.59 -9.65 3.90
C LEU A 77 -11.63 -8.14 4.14
N ARG A 78 -10.52 -7.42 3.88
CA ARG A 78 -10.50 -5.95 3.97
C ARG A 78 -11.47 -5.32 2.98
N SER A 79 -11.51 -5.82 1.74
CA SER A 79 -12.44 -5.33 0.72
C SER A 79 -13.90 -5.52 1.14
N ALA A 80 -14.26 -6.72 1.61
CA ALA A 80 -15.60 -7.02 2.11
C ALA A 80 -15.99 -6.10 3.29
N ARG A 81 -15.06 -5.86 4.22
CA ARG A 81 -15.29 -4.93 5.34
C ARG A 81 -15.54 -3.49 4.86
N ARG A 82 -14.78 -3.01 3.87
CA ARG A 82 -14.98 -1.69 3.25
C ARG A 82 -16.37 -1.59 2.61
N ALA A 83 -16.79 -2.61 1.87
CA ALA A 83 -18.12 -2.66 1.24
C ALA A 83 -19.26 -2.65 2.27
N GLN A 84 -19.14 -3.43 3.35
CA GLN A 84 -20.13 -3.45 4.44
C GLN A 84 -20.22 -2.11 5.18
N GLN A 85 -19.09 -1.42 5.40
CA GLN A 85 -19.11 -0.09 6.01
C GLN A 85 -19.73 0.95 5.08
N ALA A 86 -19.44 0.88 3.78
CA ALA A 86 -20.03 1.78 2.80
C ALA A 86 -21.55 1.60 2.69
N SER A 87 -22.05 0.35 2.71
CA SER A 87 -23.49 0.09 2.70
C SER A 87 -24.18 0.57 3.98
N ARG A 88 -23.53 0.43 5.15
CA ARG A 88 -24.04 0.97 6.42
C ARG A 88 -24.14 2.50 6.42
N ARG A 89 -23.17 3.20 5.85
CA ARG A 89 -23.17 4.68 5.75
C ARG A 89 -24.22 5.24 4.80
N ARG A 90 -24.76 4.43 3.88
CA ARG A 90 -25.81 4.84 2.93
C ARG A 90 -27.23 4.69 3.51
N LYS A 91 -27.38 4.02 4.65
CA LYS A 91 -28.64 3.94 5.40
C LYS A 91 -28.69 5.09 6.41
#